data_AF-A0A950F4I6-F1
#
_entry.id   AF-A0A950F4I6-F1
#
_cell.length_a   1.000
_cell.length_b   1.000
_cell.length_c   1.000
_cell.angle_alpha   90.00
_cell.angle_beta   90.00
_cell.angle_gamma   90.00
#
_symmetry.space_group_name_H-M   'P 1'
#
loop_
_entity.id
_entity.type
_entity.pdbx_description
1 polymer ?
#
loop_
_entity_poly.entity_id
_entity_poly.type
_entity_poly.pdbx_seq_one_letter_code
_entity_poly.pdbx_strand_id
1 'polypeptide(L)'
;MSAHQPTDPYATATYEYDLPSELIAQAPAPSREQARLLWLPRGSAIQHRTFAELPSLLRPGDLLVANDTRVLRARFFPKRRRGGASQVLLLH
;
A
#
# COMPACT_ATOMS: atom_id res chain seq x y z
N MET A 1 25.54 20.71 -2.71
CA MET A 1 24.99 20.41 -1.36
C MET A 1 24.09 21.59 -1.00
N SER A 2 22.78 21.46 -1.18
CA SER A 2 21.84 22.51 -0.75
C SER A 2 20.81 21.87 0.16
N ALA A 3 20.79 22.32 1.41
CA ALA A 3 19.91 21.85 2.46
C ALA A 3 18.48 22.26 2.12
N HIS A 4 17.62 21.30 1.80
CA HIS A 4 16.18 21.51 1.73
C HIS A 4 15.65 21.59 3.18
N GLN A 5 15.55 22.80 3.73
CA GLN A 5 14.77 23.03 4.95
C GLN A 5 13.31 22.66 4.66
N PRO A 6 12.56 22.07 5.62
CA PRO A 6 11.26 21.51 5.35
C PRO A 6 10.26 22.62 5.02
N THR A 7 9.99 22.77 3.73
CA THR A 7 8.65 23.09 3.20
C THR A 7 7.64 22.18 3.89
N ASP A 8 6.51 22.74 4.31
CA ASP A 8 5.33 22.05 4.87
C ASP A 8 5.36 20.51 4.64
N PRO A 9 5.43 19.67 5.69
CA PRO A 9 5.49 18.22 5.54
C PRO A 9 4.24 17.63 4.86
N TYR A 10 3.18 18.41 4.70
CA TYR A 10 1.98 18.02 3.97
C TYR A 10 2.02 18.48 2.50
N ALA A 11 3.03 19.25 2.09
CA ALA A 11 3.22 19.60 0.69
C ALA A 11 3.64 18.35 -0.11
N THR A 12 2.86 18.02 -1.14
CA THR A 12 3.06 16.85 -2.01
C THR A 12 4.45 16.85 -2.66
N ALA A 13 5.01 18.03 -2.95
CA ALA A 13 6.33 18.17 -3.55
C ALA A 13 7.46 17.56 -2.70
N THR A 14 7.29 17.45 -1.38
CA THR A 14 8.29 16.83 -0.49
C THR A 14 8.42 15.31 -0.69
N TYR A 15 7.52 14.71 -1.47
CA TYR A 15 7.46 13.29 -1.78
C TYR A 15 7.72 12.97 -3.26
N GLU A 16 8.15 13.96 -4.05
CA GLU A 16 8.51 13.75 -5.45
C GLU A 16 9.86 13.02 -5.60
N TYR A 17 9.92 12.10 -6.57
CA TYR A 17 11.14 11.40 -6.96
C TYR A 17 11.10 11.06 -8.44
N ASP A 18 12.27 10.94 -9.07
CA ASP A 18 12.38 10.54 -10.46
C ASP A 18 12.01 9.05 -10.61
N LEU A 19 10.87 8.79 -11.27
CA LEU A 19 10.42 7.44 -11.60
C LEU A 19 10.33 7.27 -13.11
N PRO A 20 11.37 6.68 -13.74
CA PRO A 20 11.31 6.28 -15.14
C PRO A 20 10.12 5.33 -15.37
N SER A 21 9.35 5.57 -16.42
CA SER A 21 8.08 4.87 -16.68
C SER A 21 8.28 3.39 -16.96
N GLU A 22 9.44 3.01 -17.50
CA GLU A 22 9.85 1.64 -17.74
C GLU A 22 10.06 0.81 -16.46
N LEU A 23 10.25 1.47 -15.31
CA LEU A 23 10.35 0.81 -14.00
C LEU A 23 8.98 0.53 -13.38
N ILE A 24 7.88 1.02 -13.99
CA ILE A 24 6.51 0.72 -13.56
C ILE A 24 6.09 -0.62 -14.17
N ALA A 25 5.92 -1.63 -13.31
CA ALA A 25 5.48 -2.94 -13.72
C ALA A 25 4.09 -2.88 -14.37
N GLN A 26 4.00 -3.29 -15.64
CA GLN A 26 2.75 -3.34 -16.41
C GLN A 26 1.94 -4.62 -16.16
N ALA A 27 2.62 -5.65 -15.67
CA ALA A 27 2.04 -6.94 -15.30
C ALA A 27 2.78 -7.46 -14.05
N PRO A 28 2.13 -8.32 -13.23
CA PRO A 28 2.81 -8.98 -12.14
C PRO A 28 3.96 -9.87 -12.64
N ALA A 29 4.91 -10.15 -11.76
CA ALA A 29 5.93 -11.16 -12.03
C ALA A 29 5.28 -12.53 -12.34
N PRO A 30 5.86 -13.35 -13.25
CA PRO A 30 5.31 -14.67 -13.60
C PRO A 30 5.13 -15.60 -12.40
N SER A 31 6.01 -15.48 -11.41
CA SER A 31 5.87 -16.09 -10.11
C SER A 31 6.03 -15.03 -9.02
N ARG A 32 5.10 -15.01 -8.06
CA ARG A 32 5.03 -13.97 -7.02
C ARG A 32 6.27 -13.95 -6.13
N GLU A 33 6.83 -15.12 -5.85
CA GLU A 33 7.99 -15.27 -4.99
C GLU A 33 9.31 -14.83 -5.65
N GLN A 34 9.33 -14.65 -6.97
CA GLN A 34 10.44 -14.06 -7.71
C GLN A 34 10.45 -12.52 -7.68
N ALA A 35 9.41 -11.88 -7.15
CA ALA A 35 9.38 -10.43 -7.02
C ALA A 35 10.54 -9.95 -6.13
N ARG A 36 11.15 -8.82 -6.50
CA ARG A 36 12.20 -8.18 -5.70
C ARG A 36 11.60 -7.65 -4.39
N LEU A 37 12.32 -7.88 -3.29
CA LEU A 37 12.01 -7.36 -1.96
C LEU A 37 13.12 -6.40 -1.54
N LEU A 38 12.77 -5.14 -1.28
CA LEU A 38 13.69 -4.19 -0.66
C LEU A 38 13.51 -4.25 0.86
N TRP A 39 14.54 -4.70 1.58
CA TRP A 39 14.51 -4.79 3.04
C TRP A 39 15.24 -3.58 3.65
N LEU A 40 14.52 -2.77 4.42
CA LEU A 40 15.03 -1.58 5.12
C LEU A 40 14.88 -1.72 6.64
N PRO A 41 15.70 -2.53 7.31
CA PRO A 41 15.70 -2.60 8.77
C PRO A 41 16.15 -1.27 9.38
N ARG A 42 15.45 -0.80 10.43
CA ARG A 42 15.78 0.46 11.12
C ARG A 42 17.20 0.40 11.71
N GLY A 43 18.01 1.41 11.45
CA GLY A 43 19.38 1.51 11.96
C GLY A 43 20.39 0.57 11.29
N SER A 44 20.01 -0.09 10.20
CA SER A 44 20.84 -1.06 9.48
C SER A 44 20.91 -0.73 7.99
N ALA A 45 21.83 -1.35 7.27
CA ALA A 45 21.98 -1.17 5.83
C ALA A 45 20.77 -1.72 5.05
N ILE A 46 20.46 -1.06 3.93
CA ILE A 46 19.46 -1.50 2.96
C ILE A 46 19.95 -2.79 2.29
N GLN A 47 19.04 -3.72 2.04
CA GLN A 47 19.35 -4.99 1.38
C GLN A 47 18.35 -5.31 0.27
N HIS A 48 18.86 -5.85 -0.83
CA HIS A 48 18.05 -6.40 -1.92
C HIS A 48 17.88 -7.91 -1.71
N ARG A 49 16.63 -8.36 -1.74
CA ARG A 49 16.21 -9.75 -1.55
C ARG A 49 15.13 -10.13 -2.56
N THR A 50 14.64 -11.35 -2.46
CA THR A 50 13.46 -11.86 -3.16
C THR A 50 12.31 -12.08 -2.18
N PHE A 51 11.08 -12.06 -2.68
CA PHE A 51 9.90 -12.28 -1.83
C PHE A 51 9.87 -13.70 -1.23
N ALA A 52 10.49 -14.68 -1.90
CA ALA A 52 10.73 -16.03 -1.37
C ALA A 52 11.47 -16.04 -0.01
N GLU A 53 12.31 -15.03 0.25
CA GLU A 53 13.09 -14.94 1.49
C GLU A 53 12.30 -14.32 2.66
N LEU A 54 11.10 -13.76 2.42
CA LEU A 54 10.30 -13.09 3.45
C LEU A 54 10.13 -13.92 4.74
N PRO A 55 9.84 -15.24 4.70
CA PRO A 55 9.71 -16.03 5.91
C PRO A 55 10.97 -16.03 6.79
N SER A 56 12.16 -15.93 6.20
CA SER A 56 13.43 -15.89 6.94
C SER A 56 13.67 -14.57 7.67
N LEU A 57 12.94 -13.51 7.30
CA LEU A 57 13.02 -12.19 7.92
C LEU A 57 12.09 -12.05 9.14
N LEU A 58 11.14 -12.96 9.29
CA LEU A 58 10.18 -12.99 10.40
C LEU A 58 10.75 -13.75 11.59
N ARG A 59 10.36 -13.33 12.78
CA ARG A 59 10.70 -13.99 14.04
C ARG A 59 9.51 -14.78 14.56
N PRO A 60 9.76 -15.85 15.35
CA PRO A 60 8.70 -16.51 16.09
C PRO A 60 7.92 -15.49 16.94
N GLY A 61 6.60 -15.47 16.79
CA GLY A 61 5.72 -14.51 17.47
C GLY A 61 5.33 -13.27 16.65
N ASP A 62 5.92 -13.06 15.48
CA ASP A 62 5.48 -11.98 14.58
C ASP A 62 4.06 -12.27 14.03
N LEU A 63 3.25 -11.21 13.92
CA LEU A 63 1.91 -11.27 13.36
C LEU A 63 1.90 -10.67 11.95
N LEU A 64 1.60 -11.51 10.95
CA LEU A 64 1.36 -11.04 9.59
C LEU A 64 -0.12 -10.68 9.41
N VAL A 65 -0.42 -9.38 9.30
CA VAL A 65 -1.78 -8.91 9.02
C VAL A 65 -1.95 -8.76 7.51
N ALA A 66 -2.67 -9.69 6.90
CA ALA A 66 -3.03 -9.63 5.48
C ALA A 66 -4.42 -9.01 5.30
N ASN A 67 -4.58 -8.18 4.28
CA ASN A 67 -5.87 -7.63 3.90
C ASN A 67 -6.59 -8.57 2.93
N ASP A 68 -7.66 -9.22 3.39
CA ASP A 68 -8.61 -9.96 2.54
C ASP A 68 -9.77 -9.03 2.17
N THR A 69 -9.74 -8.46 0.95
CA THR A 69 -10.79 -7.52 0.50
C THR A 69 -12.00 -8.26 -0.05
N ARG A 70 -13.18 -8.00 0.51
CA ARG A 70 -14.45 -8.57 0.04
C ARG A 70 -15.37 -7.48 -0.50
N VAL A 71 -15.95 -7.73 -1.67
CA VAL A 71 -16.97 -6.83 -2.25
C VAL A 71 -18.31 -7.11 -1.59
N LEU A 72 -18.74 -6.19 -0.72
CA LEU A 72 -20.07 -6.25 -0.14
C LEU A 72 -21.08 -5.53 -1.04
N ARG A 73 -21.97 -6.29 -1.69
CA ARG A 73 -23.09 -5.73 -2.47
C ARG A 73 -24.23 -5.26 -1.54
N ALA A 74 -23.95 -4.35 -0.61
CA ALA A 74 -24.91 -3.86 0.39
C ALA A 74 -25.23 -2.37 0.27
N ARG A 75 -25.11 -1.83 -0.96
CA ARG A 75 -25.37 -0.42 -1.26
C ARG A 75 -26.80 -0.23 -1.76
N PHE A 76 -27.62 0.49 -1.00
CA PHE A 76 -29.04 0.74 -1.30
C PHE A 76 -29.36 2.23 -1.36
N PHE A 77 -30.35 2.60 -2.16
CA PHE A 77 -30.83 3.98 -2.34
C PHE A 77 -32.29 4.10 -1.90
N PRO A 78 -32.58 4.15 -0.58
CA PRO A 78 -33.95 4.25 -0.10
C PRO A 78 -34.55 5.62 -0.44
N LYS A 79 -35.84 5.64 -0.76
CA LYS A 79 -36.62 6.87 -0.89
C LYS A 79 -37.03 7.37 0.50
N ARG A 80 -36.64 8.60 0.85
CA ARG A 80 -37.07 9.25 2.09
C ARG A 80 -38.50 9.75 1.98
N ARG A 81 -39.31 9.52 3.03
CA ARG A 81 -40.72 9.97 3.11
C ARG A 81 -40.90 11.49 2.93
N ARG A 82 -39.92 12.30 3.32
CA ARG A 82 -39.93 13.77 3.19
C ARG A 82 -39.13 14.29 1.99
N GLY A 83 -38.72 13.41 1.07
CA GLY A 83 -37.81 13.76 -0.03
C GLY A 83 -36.34 13.82 0.38
N GLY A 84 -35.46 14.05 -0.59
CA GLY A 84 -34.00 14.06 -0.44
C GLY A 84 -33.33 12.72 -0.78
N ALA A 85 -32.12 12.79 -1.34
CA ALA A 85 -31.33 11.62 -1.68
C ALA A 85 -30.75 10.96 -0.42
N SER A 86 -30.71 9.63 -0.38
CA SER A 86 -29.95 8.88 0.61
C SER A 86 -29.35 7.62 0.06
N GLN A 87 -28.23 7.24 0.65
CA GLN A 87 -27.52 6.01 0.39
C GLN A 87 -27.25 5.31 1.73
N VAL A 88 -27.41 3.98 1.74
CA VAL A 88 -27.09 3.12 2.88
C VAL A 88 -26.06 2.10 2.43
N LEU A 89 -25.03 1.92 3.23
CA LEU A 89 -24.06 0.83 3.13
C LEU A 89 -24.20 0.00 4.41
N LEU A 90 -24.65 -1.24 4.32
CA LEU A 90 -24.62 -2.12 5.49
C LEU A 90 -23.19 -2.61 5.68
N LEU A 91 -22.73 -2.62 6.92
CA LEU A 91 -21.48 -3.26 7.34
C LEU A 91 -21.86 -4.47 8.19
N HIS A 92 -21.12 -5.59 8.07
CA HIS A 92 -21.31 -6.78 8.89
C HIS A 92 -20.12 -6.98 9.83
#